data_AF-A0A645JGS7-F1
#
_entry.id   AF-A0A645JGS7-F1
#
_cell.length_a   1.000
_cell.length_b   1.000
_cell.length_c   1.000
_cell.angle_alpha   90.00
_cell.angle_beta   90.00
_cell.angle_gamma   90.00
#
_symmetry.space_group_name_H-M   'P 1'
#
loop_
_entity.id
_entity.type
_entity.pdbx_description
1 polymer ?
#
loop_
_entity_poly.entity_id
_entity_poly.type
_entity_poly.pdbx_seq_one_letter_code
_entity_poly.pdbx_strand_id
1 'polypeptide(L)'
;MSARSLCSARLMELWAHSVDICDALGRDVPVRERITGTLFLSWQARGFAYRINGLELPETPLYLELTLPTGGIWAKGDPAAKNYIRGSAKDWALVAVRRRNWMDTGLEVAGDEARRYASIVQTYAGAADPAPQAKHPR
;
A
#
# COMPACT_ATOMS: atom_id res chain seq x y z
N MET A 1 -17.59 9.68 6.86
CA MET A 1 -17.16 9.12 5.56
C MET A 1 -18.26 9.36 4.53
N SER A 2 -17.92 9.68 3.28
CA SER A 2 -18.90 9.74 2.18
C SER A 2 -19.23 8.35 1.66
N ALA A 3 -20.36 8.20 0.94
CA ALA A 3 -20.73 6.94 0.29
C ALA A 3 -19.63 6.41 -0.65
N ARG A 4 -18.98 7.30 -1.41
CA ARG A 4 -17.86 6.95 -2.29
C ARG A 4 -16.68 6.35 -1.51
N SER A 5 -16.32 6.96 -0.38
CA SER A 5 -15.23 6.47 0.47
C SER A 5 -15.56 5.10 1.08
N LEU A 6 -16.82 4.87 1.46
CA LEU A 6 -17.28 3.58 1.98
C LEU A 6 -17.23 2.48 0.90
N CYS A 7 -17.64 2.77 -0.33
CA CYS A 7 -17.50 1.83 -1.45
C CYS A 7 -16.03 1.47 -1.73
N SER A 8 -15.12 2.45 -1.72
CA SER A 8 -13.69 2.18 -1.88
C SER A 8 -13.15 1.27 -0.77
N ALA A 9 -13.55 1.50 0.48
CA ALA A 9 -13.15 0.66 1.61
C ALA A 9 -13.62 -0.79 1.44
N ARG A 10 -14.89 -1.02 1.08
CA ARG A 10 -15.43 -2.38 0.88
C ARG A 10 -14.83 -3.09 -0.33
N LEU A 11 -14.50 -2.38 -1.41
CA LEU A 11 -13.77 -2.96 -2.54
C LEU A 11 -12.34 -3.38 -2.16
N MET A 12 -11.67 -2.56 -1.34
CA MET A 12 -10.34 -2.89 -0.82
C MET A 12 -10.39 -4.11 0.11
N GLU A 13 -11.35 -4.19 1.04
CA GLU A 13 -11.53 -5.35 1.91
C GLU A 13 -11.85 -6.63 1.14
N LEU A 14 -12.76 -6.55 0.17
CA LEU A 14 -13.08 -7.68 -0.71
C LEU A 14 -11.83 -8.19 -1.41
N TRP A 15 -10.99 -7.28 -1.92
CA TRP A 15 -9.74 -7.65 -2.56
C TRP A 15 -8.75 -8.26 -1.57
N ALA A 16 -8.58 -7.68 -0.38
CA ALA A 16 -7.69 -8.20 0.65
C ALA A 16 -8.08 -9.63 1.07
N HIS A 17 -9.37 -9.90 1.29
CA HIS A 17 -9.83 -11.26 1.60
C HIS A 17 -9.78 -12.22 0.41
N SER A 18 -9.87 -11.72 -0.82
CA SER A 18 -9.61 -12.54 -2.00
C SER A 18 -8.14 -12.99 -2.05
N VAL A 19 -7.20 -12.15 -1.60
CA VAL A 19 -5.79 -12.54 -1.44
C VAL A 19 -5.67 -13.66 -0.42
N ASP A 20 -6.30 -13.51 0.75
CA ASP A 20 -6.27 -14.51 1.82
C ASP A 20 -6.74 -15.90 1.31
N ILE A 21 -7.81 -15.93 0.49
CA ILE A 21 -8.32 -17.16 -0.15
C ILE A 21 -7.33 -17.71 -1.19
N CYS A 22 -6.78 -16.86 -2.06
CA CYS A 22 -5.83 -17.29 -3.09
C CYS A 22 -4.57 -17.89 -2.45
N ASP A 23 -4.06 -17.28 -1.39
CA ASP A 23 -2.89 -17.76 -0.64
C ASP A 23 -3.18 -19.13 -0.01
N ALA A 24 -4.33 -19.31 0.63
CA ALA A 24 -4.73 -20.59 1.22
C ALA A 24 -4.86 -21.71 0.18
N LEU A 25 -5.22 -21.38 -1.05
CA LEU A 25 -5.37 -22.32 -2.16
C LEU A 25 -4.11 -22.46 -3.03
N GLY A 26 -3.03 -21.73 -2.73
CA GLY A 26 -1.81 -21.71 -3.56
C GLY A 26 -2.03 -21.17 -4.98
N ARG A 27 -2.97 -20.24 -5.15
CA ARG A 27 -3.33 -19.62 -6.44
C ARG A 27 -2.80 -18.20 -6.56
N ASP A 28 -2.56 -17.76 -7.78
CA ASP A 28 -2.23 -16.36 -8.05
C ASP A 28 -3.40 -15.42 -7.79
N VAL A 29 -3.11 -14.29 -7.15
CA VAL A 29 -4.07 -13.21 -6.95
C VAL A 29 -4.38 -12.51 -8.29
N PRO A 30 -5.62 -12.54 -8.78
CA PRO A 30 -5.99 -11.86 -10.01
C PRO A 30 -6.07 -10.34 -9.78
N VAL A 31 -5.25 -9.58 -10.51
CA VAL A 31 -5.21 -8.12 -10.41
C VAL A 31 -5.79 -7.48 -11.68
N ARG A 32 -6.66 -6.50 -11.48
CA ARG A 32 -7.28 -5.68 -12.53
C ARG A 32 -7.33 -4.22 -12.07
N GLU A 33 -7.76 -3.32 -12.96
CA GLU A 33 -7.85 -1.87 -12.72
C GLU A 33 -8.59 -1.44 -11.46
N ARG A 34 -9.50 -2.28 -10.92
CA ARG A 34 -10.19 -2.05 -9.64
C ARG A 34 -9.25 -1.86 -8.44
N ILE A 35 -7.98 -2.26 -8.55
CA ILE A 35 -6.96 -2.08 -7.51
C ILE A 35 -6.68 -0.60 -7.20
N THR A 36 -6.98 0.30 -8.14
CA THR A 36 -6.83 1.75 -7.99
C THR A 36 -7.56 2.32 -6.77
N GLY A 37 -8.67 1.70 -6.34
CA GLY A 37 -9.36 2.06 -5.10
C GLY A 37 -8.49 1.84 -3.86
N THR A 38 -7.78 0.71 -3.79
CA THR A 38 -6.81 0.42 -2.72
C THR A 38 -5.61 1.37 -2.78
N LEU A 39 -5.09 1.66 -3.98
CA LEU A 39 -3.99 2.62 -4.15
C LEU A 39 -4.38 4.00 -3.65
N PHE A 40 -5.58 4.46 -4.02
CA PHE A 40 -6.14 5.73 -3.55
C PHE A 40 -6.24 5.78 -2.03
N LEU A 41 -6.81 4.74 -1.41
CA LEU A 41 -6.91 4.65 0.05
C LEU A 41 -5.55 4.67 0.72
N SER A 42 -4.55 3.97 0.17
CA SER A 42 -3.21 3.94 0.75
C SER A 42 -2.67 5.37 0.90
N TRP A 43 -2.73 6.17 -0.16
CA TRP A 43 -2.23 7.55 -0.11
C TRP A 43 -3.06 8.47 0.78
N GLN A 44 -4.39 8.41 0.67
CA GLN A 44 -5.27 9.27 1.47
C GLN A 44 -5.20 8.95 2.97
N ALA A 45 -4.98 7.68 3.32
CA ALA A 45 -4.87 7.23 4.71
C ALA A 45 -3.45 7.38 5.28
N ARG A 46 -2.50 8.04 4.59
CA ARG A 46 -1.13 8.21 5.09
C ARG A 46 -1.10 8.85 6.48
N GLY A 47 -1.77 9.99 6.67
CA GLY A 47 -1.84 10.64 8.00
C GLY A 47 -2.49 9.75 9.07
N PHE A 48 -3.49 8.94 8.70
CA PHE A 48 -4.09 7.96 9.59
C PHE A 48 -3.09 6.88 10.01
N ALA A 49 -2.34 6.31 9.06
CA ALA A 49 -1.33 5.28 9.31
C ALA A 49 -0.23 5.75 10.28
N TYR A 50 0.27 6.99 10.13
CA TYR A 50 1.23 7.57 11.07
C TYR A 50 0.60 7.73 12.47
N ARG A 51 -0.59 8.31 12.55
CA ARG A 51 -1.28 8.56 13.83
C ARG A 51 -1.54 7.28 14.63
N ILE A 52 -2.02 6.20 14.00
CA ILE A 52 -2.29 4.93 14.71
C ILE A 52 -1.00 4.22 15.17
N ASN A 53 0.15 4.55 14.57
CA ASN A 53 1.47 4.09 15.01
C ASN A 53 2.14 5.06 16.00
N GLY A 54 1.44 6.10 16.48
CA GLY A 54 2.01 7.07 17.42
C GLY A 54 3.07 7.97 16.81
N LEU A 55 3.07 8.14 15.48
CA LEU A 55 4.05 8.93 14.74
C LEU A 55 3.39 10.22 14.20
N GLU A 56 4.17 11.28 14.11
CA GLU A 56 3.78 12.49 13.38
C GLU A 56 4.05 12.31 11.88
N LEU A 57 3.15 12.85 11.04
CA LEU A 57 3.33 12.84 9.60
C LEU A 57 4.39 13.90 9.22
N PRO A 58 5.53 13.51 8.63
CA PRO A 58 6.58 14.46 8.30
C PRO A 58 6.24 15.24 7.04
N GLU A 59 6.76 16.47 6.97
CA GLU A 59 6.68 17.33 5.79
C GLU A 59 7.62 16.90 4.66
N THR A 60 8.54 15.97 4.94
CA THR A 60 9.48 15.43 3.95
C THR A 60 8.72 14.92 2.71
N PRO A 61 9.04 15.43 1.51
CA PRO A 61 8.42 14.97 0.27
C PRO A 61 8.61 13.47 0.06
N LEU A 62 7.56 12.82 -0.40
CA LEU A 62 7.51 11.41 -0.74
C LEU A 62 6.91 11.27 -2.14
N TYR A 63 7.48 10.38 -2.94
CA TYR A 63 6.93 9.99 -4.24
C TYR A 63 6.44 8.54 -4.22
N LEU A 64 5.25 8.29 -4.75
CA LEU A 64 4.72 6.94 -4.95
C LEU A 64 4.36 6.81 -6.43
N GLU A 65 5.03 5.93 -7.15
CA GLU A 65 4.81 5.69 -8.58
C GLU A 65 4.62 4.21 -8.84
N LEU A 66 3.46 3.85 -9.36
CA LEU A 66 3.02 2.47 -9.45
C LEU A 66 2.57 2.14 -10.87
N THR A 67 3.07 1.05 -11.42
CA THR A 67 2.63 0.51 -12.70
C THR A 67 1.34 -0.27 -12.51
N LEU A 68 0.28 0.18 -13.17
CA LEU A 68 -1.03 -0.47 -13.21
C LEU A 68 -0.98 -1.77 -14.04
N PRO A 69 -1.94 -2.69 -13.85
CA PRO A 69 -2.03 -3.92 -14.64
C PRO A 69 -2.14 -3.68 -16.16
N THR A 70 -2.70 -2.56 -16.57
CA THR A 70 -2.77 -2.11 -17.97
C THR A 70 -1.46 -1.54 -18.51
N GLY A 71 -0.43 -1.38 -17.67
CA GLY A 71 0.83 -0.71 -18.01
C GLY A 71 0.82 0.81 -17.79
N GLY A 72 -0.33 1.41 -17.47
CA GLY A 72 -0.41 2.82 -17.10
C GLY A 72 0.32 3.14 -15.80
N ILE A 73 0.68 4.41 -15.60
CA ILE A 73 1.33 4.89 -14.38
C ILE A 73 0.31 5.56 -13.46
N TRP A 74 0.29 5.15 -12.20
CA TRP A 74 -0.43 5.82 -11.12
C TRP A 74 0.59 6.42 -10.16
N ALA A 75 0.61 7.75 -10.05
CA ALA A 75 1.59 8.45 -9.22
C ALA A 75 0.97 9.46 -8.25
N LYS A 76 1.63 9.66 -7.10
CA LYS A 76 1.30 10.65 -6.08
C LYS A 76 2.55 11.23 -5.43
N GLY A 77 2.43 12.48 -4.97
CA GLY A 77 3.53 13.21 -4.34
C GLY A 77 4.43 13.91 -5.35
N ASP A 78 5.66 14.21 -4.93
CA ASP A 78 6.61 15.00 -5.70
C ASP A 78 7.60 14.09 -6.48
N PRO A 79 7.61 14.09 -7.83
CA PRO A 79 8.55 13.30 -8.62
C PRO A 79 10.03 13.60 -8.35
N ALA A 80 10.37 14.77 -7.81
CA ALA A 80 11.73 15.15 -7.44
C ALA A 80 12.14 14.71 -6.02
N ALA A 81 11.23 14.06 -5.27
CA ALA A 81 11.52 13.61 -3.91
C ALA A 81 12.62 12.53 -3.90
N LYS A 82 13.59 12.69 -2.98
CA LYS A 82 14.62 11.67 -2.71
C LYS A 82 14.05 10.42 -2.02
N ASN A 83 12.89 10.57 -1.35
CA ASN A 83 12.16 9.44 -0.77
C ASN A 83 11.11 8.98 -1.78
N TYR A 84 11.20 7.75 -2.25
CA TYR A 84 10.26 7.23 -3.22
C TYR A 84 9.96 5.74 -3.05
N ILE A 85 8.79 5.36 -3.55
CA ILE A 85 8.30 3.98 -3.63
C ILE A 85 7.88 3.74 -5.08
N ARG A 86 8.55 2.81 -5.75
CA ARG A 86 8.29 2.43 -7.14
C ARG A 86 8.02 0.94 -7.28
N GLY A 87 7.21 0.58 -8.28
CA GLY A 87 7.01 -0.83 -8.65
C GLY A 87 5.59 -1.12 -9.09
N SER A 88 5.13 -2.35 -8.89
CA SER A 88 3.80 -2.76 -9.35
C SER A 88 2.70 -2.28 -8.41
N ALA A 89 1.54 -1.91 -8.98
CA ALA A 89 0.33 -1.61 -8.21
C ALA A 89 -0.12 -2.81 -7.35
N LYS A 90 0.12 -4.04 -7.83
CA LYS A 90 -0.16 -5.28 -7.09
C LYS A 90 0.64 -5.33 -5.79
N ASP A 91 1.95 -5.15 -5.87
CA ASP A 91 2.83 -5.27 -4.72
C ASP A 91 2.53 -4.19 -3.68
N TRP A 92 2.37 -2.95 -4.12
CA TRP A 92 2.03 -1.87 -3.18
C TRP A 92 0.68 -2.10 -2.51
N ALA A 93 -0.33 -2.55 -3.24
CA ALA A 93 -1.63 -2.84 -2.64
C ALA A 93 -1.52 -3.97 -1.60
N LEU A 94 -0.74 -5.03 -1.86
CA LEU A 94 -0.53 -6.14 -0.92
C LEU A 94 0.14 -5.67 0.37
N VAL A 95 1.09 -4.76 0.26
CA VAL A 95 1.73 -4.10 1.42
C VAL A 95 0.72 -3.23 2.16
N ALA A 96 -0.04 -2.40 1.44
CA ALA A 96 -0.98 -1.44 2.01
C ALA A 96 -2.15 -2.10 2.77
N VAL A 97 -2.51 -3.33 2.40
CA VAL A 97 -3.49 -4.15 3.13
C VAL A 97 -2.83 -5.09 4.16
N ARG A 98 -1.53 -4.98 4.44
CA ARG A 98 -0.79 -5.82 5.41
C ARG A 98 -0.74 -7.32 5.07
N ARG A 99 -0.84 -7.71 3.80
CA ARG A 99 -0.73 -9.13 3.38
C ARG A 99 0.68 -9.53 2.96
N ARG A 100 1.54 -8.56 2.66
CA ARG A 100 2.97 -8.77 2.37
C ARG A 100 3.81 -7.72 3.07
N ASN A 101 5.05 -8.10 3.40
CA ASN A 101 6.08 -7.13 3.74
C ASN A 101 6.64 -6.52 2.45
N TRP A 102 6.89 -5.21 2.42
CA TRP A 102 7.43 -4.57 1.22
C TRP A 102 8.79 -5.12 0.80
N MET A 103 9.61 -5.62 1.75
CA MET A 103 10.90 -6.24 1.47
C MET A 103 10.77 -7.56 0.69
N ASP A 104 9.61 -8.21 0.77
CA ASP A 104 9.28 -9.46 0.09
C ASP A 104 8.55 -9.23 -1.24
N THR A 105 8.66 -8.03 -1.81
CA THR A 105 8.03 -7.65 -3.07
C THR A 105 9.03 -7.10 -4.09
N GLY A 106 8.55 -6.85 -5.31
CA GLY A 106 9.31 -6.15 -6.35
C GLY A 106 9.39 -4.63 -6.16
N LEU A 107 8.92 -4.09 -5.03
CA LEU A 107 8.97 -2.65 -4.78
C LEU A 107 10.42 -2.17 -4.57
N GLU A 108 10.73 -1.06 -5.22
CA GLU A 108 11.91 -0.24 -4.94
C GLU A 108 11.52 0.84 -3.93
N VAL A 109 12.11 0.78 -2.73
CA VAL A 109 11.80 1.69 -1.62
C VAL A 109 13.08 2.41 -1.21
N ALA A 110 13.19 3.69 -1.54
CA ALA A 110 14.39 4.49 -1.34
C ALA A 110 14.14 5.65 -0.38
N GLY A 111 15.06 5.88 0.55
CA GLY A 111 14.96 6.91 1.58
C GLY A 111 14.20 6.48 2.84
N ASP A 112 14.55 7.07 3.97
CA ASP A 112 14.06 6.67 5.29
C ASP A 112 12.54 6.88 5.43
N GLU A 113 11.99 7.93 4.83
CA GLU A 113 10.55 8.17 4.90
C GLU A 113 9.74 7.22 4.03
N ALA A 114 10.29 6.80 2.89
CA ALA A 114 9.65 5.77 2.08
C ALA A 114 9.66 4.42 2.81
N ARG A 115 10.79 4.04 3.41
CA ARG A 115 10.91 2.80 4.21
C ARG A 115 9.99 2.82 5.42
N ARG A 116 9.92 3.94 6.14
CA ARG A 116 8.99 4.12 7.27
C ARG A 116 7.56 3.95 6.80
N TYR A 117 7.17 4.68 5.75
CA TYR A 117 5.79 4.65 5.28
C TYR A 117 5.38 3.26 4.76
N ALA A 118 6.22 2.61 3.96
CA ALA A 118 5.98 1.24 3.50
C ALA A 118 5.87 0.23 4.65
N SER A 119 6.52 0.51 5.78
CA SER A 119 6.47 -0.35 6.97
C SER A 119 5.22 -0.13 7.83
N ILE A 120 4.54 1.02 7.72
CA ILE A 120 3.38 1.35 8.56
C ILE A 120 2.06 1.51 7.80
N VAL A 121 2.08 1.52 6.46
CA VAL A 121 0.88 1.76 5.64
C VAL A 121 -0.22 0.72 5.95
N GLN A 122 -1.43 1.22 6.16
CA GLN A 122 -2.63 0.43 6.42
C GLN A 122 -3.85 1.13 5.82
N THR A 123 -4.63 0.43 5.00
CA THR A 123 -5.79 1.01 4.29
C THR A 123 -7.15 0.76 4.95
N TYR A 124 -7.18 0.03 6.06
CA TYR A 124 -8.40 -0.30 6.81
C TYR A 124 -8.38 0.34 8.19
N ALA A 125 -9.58 0.58 8.74
CA ALA A 125 -9.75 1.15 10.06
C ALA A 125 -9.37 0.14 11.15
N GLY A 126 -8.85 0.64 12.27
CA GLY A 126 -8.42 -0.19 13.39
C GLY A 126 -7.22 0.39 14.12
N ALA A 127 -6.70 -0.37 15.07
CA ALA A 127 -5.38 -0.13 15.64
C ALA A 127 -4.30 -0.39 14.58
N ALA A 128 -3.05 -0.02 14.92
CA ALA A 128 -1.91 -0.35 14.08
C ALA A 128 -1.68 -1.87 14.09
N ASP A 129 -1.83 -2.49 12.93
CA ASP A 129 -1.43 -3.87 12.74
C ASP A 129 0.03 -3.93 12.31
N PRO A 130 0.82 -4.88 12.86
CA PRO A 130 2.17 -5.12 12.39
C PRO A 130 2.14 -5.63 10.94
N ALA A 131 3.08 -5.17 10.13
CA ALA A 131 3.32 -5.81 8.84
C ALA A 131 3.77 -7.28 9.07
N PRO A 132 3.47 -8.20 8.13
CA PRO A 132 4.07 -9.53 8.16
C PRO A 132 5.60 -9.43 8.30
N GLN A 133 6.20 -10.38 9.01
CA GLN A 133 7.66 -10.42 9.15
C GLN A 133 8.31 -10.59 7.78
N ALA A 134 9.34 -9.78 7.50
CA ALA A 134 10.09 -9.88 6.25
C ALA A 134 10.83 -11.22 6.18
N LYS A 135 10.75 -11.89 5.04
CA LYS A 135 11.53 -13.09 4.73
C LYS A 135 12.88 -12.73 4.11
N HIS A 136 12.95 -11.60 3.41
CA HIS A 136 14.14 -11.11 2.70
C HIS A 136 14.48 -9.67 3.11
N PRO A 137 15.07 -9.45 4.31
CA PRO A 137 15.38 -8.11 4.79
C PRO A 137 16.36 -7.34 3.87
N ARG A 138 16.11 -6.04 3.66
CA ARG A 138 16.87 -5.11 2.79
C ARG A 138 17.12 -3.76 3.48
#